data_AF-A0A965D0D8-F1
#
_entry.id   AF-A0A965D0D8-F1
#
_cell.length_a   1.000
_cell.length_b   1.000
_cell.length_c   1.000
_cell.angle_alpha   90.00
_cell.angle_beta   90.00
_cell.angle_gamma   90.00
#
_symmetry.space_group_name_H-M   'P 1'
#
loop_
_entity.id
_entity.type
_entity.pdbx_description
1 polymer ?
#
loop_
_entity_poly.entity_id
_entity_poly.type
_entity_poly.pdbx_seq_one_letter_code
_entity_poly.pdbx_strand_id
1 'polypeptide(L)' 'KLVKLADKISNLRDIAASPPASWSLTRQQEYFEWAKAVIDGVRGANAKLEAAFDDAYARKPRG' A
#
# COMPACT_ATOMS: atom_id res chain seq x y z
N LYS A 1 -7.64 -1.73 -15.03
CA LYS A 1 -7.18 -2.51 -13.85
C LYS A 1 -5.80 -2.03 -13.37
N LEU A 2 -4.80 -1.96 -14.24
CA LEU A 2 -3.44 -1.49 -13.91
C LEU A 2 -3.36 -0.07 -13.32
N VAL A 3 -4.17 0.88 -13.83
CA VAL A 3 -4.23 2.26 -13.30
C VAL A 3 -4.68 2.29 -11.83
N LYS A 4 -5.68 1.48 -11.46
CA LYS A 4 -6.14 1.37 -10.07
C LYS A 4 -5.07 0.76 -9.15
N LEU A 5 -4.24 -0.15 -9.68
CA LEU A 5 -3.13 -0.74 -8.95
C LEU A 5 -2.03 0.31 -8.69
N ALA A 6 -1.64 1.03 -9.73
CA ALA A 6 -0.64 2.10 -9.65
C ALA A 6 -1.08 3.21 -8.67
N ASP A 7 -2.35 3.60 -8.69
CA ASP A 7 -2.93 4.54 -7.73
C ASP A 7 -2.79 4.05 -6.27
N LYS A 8 -3.12 2.77 -6.00
CA LYS A 8 -3.00 2.20 -4.64
C LYS A 8 -1.55 2.14 -4.16
N ILE A 9 -0.60 1.84 -5.06
CA ILE A 9 0.84 1.85 -4.75
C ILE A 9 1.30 3.28 -4.43
N SER A 10 0.85 4.29 -5.18
CA SER A 10 1.17 5.69 -4.91
C SER A 10 0.67 6.12 -3.54
N ASN A 11 -0.62 5.86 -3.24
CA ASN A 11 -1.22 6.21 -1.95
C ASN A 11 -0.50 5.55 -0.77
N LEU A 12 -0.05 4.30 -0.91
CA LEU A 12 0.75 3.61 0.12
C LEU A 12 2.09 4.29 0.37
N ARG A 13 2.79 4.70 -0.69
CA ARG A 13 4.07 5.41 -0.58
C ARG A 13 3.89 6.76 0.11
N ASP A 14 2.82 7.48 -0.22
CA ASP A 14 2.52 8.78 0.37
C ASP A 14 2.18 8.64 1.85
N ILE A 15 1.39 7.64 2.25
CA ILE A 15 1.09 7.39 3.66
C ILE A 15 2.35 6.94 4.43
N ALA A 16 3.25 6.18 3.79
CA ALA A 16 4.53 5.80 4.42
C ALA A 16 5.46 7.00 4.64
N ALA A 17 5.50 7.94 3.69
CA ALA A 17 6.43 9.06 3.70
C ALA A 17 5.89 10.29 4.46
N SER A 18 4.60 10.55 4.35
CA SER A 18 3.92 11.72 4.90
C SER A 18 2.47 11.35 5.26
N PRO A 19 2.26 10.54 6.31
CA PRO A 19 0.91 10.19 6.74
C PRO A 19 0.14 11.46 7.14
N PRO A 20 -1.19 11.47 6.96
CA PRO A 20 -2.01 12.58 7.46
C PRO A 20 -1.77 12.78 8.96
N ALA A 21 -1.58 14.04 9.39
CA ALA A 21 -1.26 14.36 10.79
C ALA A 21 -2.32 13.85 11.80
N SER A 22 -3.55 13.62 11.34
CA SER A 22 -4.65 13.08 12.14
C SER A 22 -4.65 11.54 12.24
N TRP A 23 -3.74 10.84 11.57
CA TRP A 23 -3.69 9.38 11.58
C TRP A 23 -2.79 8.85 12.69
N SER A 24 -3.40 8.08 13.59
CA SER A 24 -2.65 7.25 14.54
C SER A 24 -1.82 6.19 13.80
N LEU A 25 -0.80 5.67 14.47
CA LEU A 25 0.01 4.55 13.97
C LEU A 25 -0.87 3.35 13.58
N THR A 26 -1.86 3.01 14.41
CA THR A 26 -2.82 1.92 14.14
C THR A 26 -3.56 2.16 12.83
N ARG A 27 -4.04 3.38 12.60
CA ARG A 27 -4.78 3.73 11.37
C ARG A 27 -3.90 3.62 10.13
N GLN A 28 -2.63 4.01 10.23
CA GLN A 28 -1.66 3.81 9.15
C GLN A 28 -1.49 2.31 8.87
N GLN A 29 -1.31 1.49 9.91
CA GLN A 29 -1.15 0.04 9.76
C GLN A 29 -2.38 -0.64 9.16
N GLU A 30 -3.59 -0.26 9.57
CA GLU A 30 -4.85 -0.75 9.01
C GLU A 30 -4.99 -0.42 7.51
N TYR A 31 -4.55 0.77 7.09
CA TYR A 31 -4.55 1.12 5.67
C TYR A 31 -3.62 0.20 4.86
N PHE A 32 -2.45 -0.11 5.41
CA PHE A 32 -1.53 -1.05 4.78
C PHE A 32 -2.15 -2.44 4.63
N GLU A 33 -2.79 -2.97 5.68
CA GLU A 33 -3.47 -4.26 5.62
C GLU A 33 -4.61 -4.28 4.60
N TRP A 34 -5.44 -3.23 4.58
CA TRP A 34 -6.49 -3.09 3.60
C TRP A 34 -5.94 -3.07 2.17
N ALA A 35 -4.88 -2.31 1.93
CA ALA A 35 -4.25 -2.24 0.62
C ALA A 35 -3.68 -3.61 0.20
N LYS A 36 -3.12 -4.39 1.14
CA LYS A 36 -2.66 -5.76 0.90
C LYS A 36 -3.81 -6.67 0.47
N ALA A 37 -4.94 -6.64 1.18
CA ALA A 37 -6.11 -7.44 0.83
C ALA A 37 -6.63 -7.14 -0.59
N VAL A 38 -6.57 -5.87 -1.02
CA VAL A 38 -6.94 -5.49 -2.40
C VAL A 38 -5.97 -6.09 -3.41
N ILE A 39 -4.66 -6.02 -3.16
CA ILE A 39 -3.64 -6.53 -4.08
C ILE A 39 -3.63 -8.06 -4.15
N ASP A 40 -3.83 -8.75 -3.03
CA ASP A 40 -3.95 -10.20 -2.99
C ASP A 40 -5.07 -10.71 -3.91
N GLY A 41 -6.18 -9.97 -4.03
CA GLY A 41 -7.29 -10.29 -4.94
C GLY A 41 -7.01 -10.06 -6.44
N VAL A 42 -5.86 -9.50 -6.80
CA VAL A 42 -5.49 -9.15 -8.19
C VAL A 42 -4.07 -9.60 -8.57
N ARG A 43 -3.44 -10.44 -7.74
CA ARG A 43 -2.13 -11.05 -8.04
C ARG A 43 -2.16 -11.87 -9.33
N GLY A 44 -1.01 -11.97 -9.99
CA GLY A 44 -0.86 -12.66 -11.28
C GLY A 44 -1.29 -11.82 -12.49
N ALA A 45 -1.62 -10.53 -12.30
CA ALA A 45 -2.01 -9.63 -13.37
C ALA A 45 -0.84 -8.81 -13.90
N ASN A 46 0.11 -8.43 -13.04
CA ASN A 46 1.30 -7.67 -13.43
C ASN A 46 2.40 -7.77 -12.37
N ALA A 47 3.35 -8.67 -12.60
CA ALA A 47 4.46 -8.95 -11.67
C ALA A 47 5.28 -7.68 -11.29
N LYS A 48 5.43 -6.72 -12.20
CA LYS A 48 6.19 -5.49 -11.93
C LYS A 48 5.47 -4.57 -10.95
N LEU A 49 4.16 -4.39 -11.12
CA LEU A 49 3.37 -3.57 -10.20
C LEU A 49 3.19 -4.28 -8.85
N GLU A 50 3.06 -5.60 -8.87
CA GLU A 50 3.00 -6.45 -7.67
C GLU A 50 4.29 -6.32 -6.84
N ALA A 51 5.47 -6.43 -7.45
CA ALA A 51 6.74 -6.20 -6.76
C ALA A 51 6.86 -4.77 -6.22
N ALA A 52 6.46 -3.76 -7.01
CA ALA A 52 6.47 -2.36 -6.57
C ALA A 52 5.52 -2.09 -5.39
N PHE A 53 4.44 -2.86 -5.27
CA PHE A 53 3.57 -2.86 -4.12
C PHE A 53 4.24 -3.50 -2.91
N ASP A 54 4.87 -4.66 -3.07
CA ASP A 54 5.56 -5.37 -1.99
C ASP A 54 6.66 -4.50 -1.35
N ASP A 55 7.43 -3.78 -2.18
CA ASP A 55 8.44 -2.80 -1.73
C ASP A 55 7.82 -1.63 -0.94
N ALA A 56 6.64 -1.16 -1.35
CA ALA A 56 5.94 -0.07 -0.66
C ALA A 56 5.36 -0.56 0.67
N TYR A 57 4.74 -1.75 0.68
CA TYR A 57 4.15 -2.37 1.85
C TYR A 57 5.21 -2.72 2.91
N ALA A 58 6.44 -3.07 2.50
CA ALA A 58 7.55 -3.29 3.42
C ALA A 58 7.89 -2.06 4.29
N ARG A 59 7.49 -0.84 3.86
CA ARG A 59 7.66 0.41 4.61
C ARG A 59 6.56 0.65 5.66
N LYS A 60 5.67 -0.33 5.87
CA LYS A 60 4.63 -0.26 6.90
C LYS A 60 5.27 0.14 8.23
N PRO A 61 4.79 1.21 8.87
CA PRO A 61 5.37 1.67 10.12
C PRO A 61 5.16 0.61 11.21
N ARG A 62 6.27 0.23 11.85
CA ARG A 62 6.31 -0.69 13.00
C ARG A 62 6.54 0.18 14.24
N GLY A 63 5.70 -0.03 15.25
CA GLY A 63 5.84 0.66 16.55
C GLY A 63 7.06 0.16 17.30
#